data_AF-X6L7U3-F1
#
_entry.id   AF-X6L7U3-F1
#
_cell.length_a   1.000
_cell.length_b   1.000
_cell.length_c   1.000
_cell.angle_alpha   90.00
_cell.angle_beta   90.00
_cell.angle_gamma   90.00
#
_symmetry.space_group_name_H-M   'P 1'
#
loop_
_entity.id
_entity.type
_entity.pdbx_description
1 polymer ?
#
loop_
_entity_poly.entity_id
_entity_poly.type
_entity_poly.pdbx_seq_one_letter_code
_entity_poly.pdbx_strand_id
1 'polypeptide(L)'
;CHLGMSVFFAIYCRFQEENEIKIIREICLYILWNILKYPKHIKYRQIHKQALYSYLFQKCHILGADFEKIFIDMEELLQYYGFKKENDDNWYYHIQLLHLWECYRSMIYLQPMYFYVFILLLLIKQMI
;
A
#
# COMPACT_ATOMS: atom_id res chain seq x y z
N CYS A 1 9.93 -16.16 28.28
CA CYS A 1 10.70 -15.10 27.58
C CYS A 1 10.87 -15.29 26.06
N HIS A 2 10.07 -16.12 25.38
CA HIS A 2 10.15 -16.26 23.91
C HIS A 2 9.24 -15.28 23.11
N LEU A 3 8.17 -14.74 23.73
CA LEU A 3 7.29 -13.75 23.08
C LEU A 3 7.93 -12.37 22.90
N GLY A 4 8.87 -11.98 23.78
CA GLY A 4 9.51 -10.66 23.71
C GLY A 4 10.48 -10.50 22.54
N MET A 5 11.15 -11.59 22.14
CA MET A 5 12.13 -11.59 21.05
C MET A 5 11.46 -11.55 19.67
N SER A 6 10.32 -12.22 19.49
CA SER A 6 9.57 -12.20 18.22
C SER A 6 8.89 -10.85 17.96
N VAL A 7 8.38 -10.20 19.02
CA VAL A 7 7.83 -8.84 18.94
C VAL A 7 8.93 -7.82 18.65
N PHE A 8 10.10 -7.93 19.29
CA PHE A 8 11.24 -7.04 19.02
C PHE A 8 11.78 -7.19 17.58
N PHE A 9 11.83 -8.40 17.06
CA PHE A 9 12.21 -8.67 15.66
C PHE A 9 11.16 -8.12 14.66
N ALA A 10 9.86 -8.30 14.93
CA ALA A 10 8.80 -7.70 14.12
C ALA A 10 8.78 -6.16 14.19
N ILE A 11 9.15 -5.57 15.33
CA ILE A 11 9.35 -4.12 15.52
C ILE A 11 10.55 -3.65 14.69
N TYR A 12 11.69 -4.33 14.77
CA TYR A 12 12.92 -3.99 14.05
C TYR A 12 12.73 -4.08 12.52
N CYS A 13 12.08 -5.15 12.04
CA CYS A 13 11.74 -5.32 10.62
C CYS A 13 10.72 -4.28 10.10
N ARG A 14 9.85 -3.72 10.96
CA ARG A 14 8.96 -2.59 10.59
C ARG A 14 9.58 -1.22 10.79
N PHE A 15 10.66 -1.12 11.56
CA PHE A 15 11.36 0.14 11.84
C PHE A 15 12.20 0.59 10.65
N GLN A 16 12.85 -0.37 9.98
CA GLN A 16 13.40 -0.18 8.64
C GLN A 16 12.34 -0.55 7.63
N GLU A 17 11.40 0.36 7.38
CA GLU A 17 10.55 0.20 6.21
C GLU A 17 11.43 0.18 4.96
N GLU A 18 11.53 -0.97 4.31
CA GLU A 18 12.21 -1.11 3.03
C GLU A 18 11.61 -0.11 2.03
N ASN A 19 12.48 0.52 1.23
CA ASN A 19 12.05 1.53 0.26
C ASN A 19 10.95 0.99 -0.69
N GLU A 20 10.96 -0.31 -0.95
CA GLU A 20 9.96 -1.04 -1.73
C GLU A 20 8.56 -0.96 -1.10
N ILE A 21 8.44 -1.33 0.17
CA ILE A 21 7.17 -1.29 0.91
C ILE A 21 6.64 0.15 0.97
N LYS A 22 7.53 1.12 1.14
CA LYS A 22 7.18 2.54 1.18
C LYS A 22 6.59 3.03 -0.15
N ILE A 23 7.23 2.68 -1.26
CA ILE A 23 6.78 3.05 -2.61
C ILE A 23 5.40 2.44 -2.89
N ILE A 24 5.26 1.12 -2.65
CA ILE A 24 3.99 0.40 -2.84
C ILE A 24 2.88 1.05 -2.02
N ARG A 25 3.12 1.33 -0.74
CA ARG A 25 2.10 1.91 0.13
C ARG A 25 1.69 3.31 -0.31
N GLU A 26 2.64 4.17 -0.65
CA GLU A 26 2.39 5.54 -1.13
C GLU A 26 1.47 5.52 -2.37
N ILE A 27 1.79 4.67 -3.34
CA ILE A 27 1.05 4.57 -4.61
C ILE A 27 -0.34 3.98 -4.41
N CYS A 28 -0.45 2.86 -3.67
CA CYS A 28 -1.73 2.23 -3.37
C CYS A 28 -2.68 3.20 -2.65
N LEU A 29 -2.20 3.89 -1.62
CA LEU A 29 -3.02 4.85 -0.88
C LEU A 29 -3.50 5.99 -1.78
N TYR A 30 -2.63 6.50 -2.66
CA TYR A 30 -2.99 7.54 -3.62
C TYR A 30 -4.08 7.09 -4.61
N ILE A 31 -3.94 5.90 -5.19
CA ILE A 31 -4.92 5.32 -6.12
C ILE A 31 -6.26 5.12 -5.42
N LEU A 32 -6.27 4.38 -4.31
CA LEU A 32 -7.48 4.04 -3.56
C LEU A 32 -8.21 5.31 -3.09
N TRP A 33 -7.47 6.29 -2.57
CA TRP A 33 -8.03 7.57 -2.14
C TRP A 33 -8.66 8.36 -3.28
N ASN A 34 -8.02 8.42 -4.45
CA ASN A 34 -8.57 9.15 -5.60
C ASN A 34 -9.91 8.56 -6.07
N ILE A 35 -10.04 7.23 -6.07
CA ILE A 35 -11.29 6.56 -6.43
C ILE A 35 -12.36 6.81 -5.35
N LEU A 36 -12.01 6.68 -4.07
CA LEU A 36 -12.93 6.95 -2.95
C LEU A 36 -13.43 8.39 -2.94
N LYS A 37 -12.55 9.35 -3.24
CA LYS A 37 -12.86 10.78 -3.26
C LYS A 37 -13.72 11.17 -4.47
N TYR A 38 -13.48 10.53 -5.63
CA TYR A 38 -14.14 10.86 -6.88
C TYR A 38 -14.75 9.62 -7.56
N PRO A 39 -15.70 8.92 -6.90
CA PRO A 39 -16.15 7.60 -7.33
C PRO A 39 -16.87 7.60 -8.68
N LYS A 40 -17.40 8.75 -9.13
CA LYS A 40 -18.07 8.91 -10.43
C LYS A 40 -17.10 9.17 -11.59
N HIS A 41 -15.88 9.59 -11.32
CA HIS A 41 -14.93 10.03 -12.34
C HIS A 41 -14.16 8.84 -12.90
N ILE A 42 -14.46 8.46 -14.16
CA ILE A 42 -13.87 7.28 -14.80
C ILE A 42 -12.34 7.34 -14.87
N LYS A 43 -11.77 8.53 -15.04
CA LYS A 43 -10.32 8.76 -15.08
C LYS A 43 -9.58 8.19 -13.87
N TYR A 44 -10.16 8.25 -12.66
CA TYR A 44 -9.50 7.72 -11.46
C TYR A 44 -9.68 6.21 -11.29
N ARG A 45 -10.65 5.61 -11.97
CA ARG A 45 -10.87 4.17 -11.98
C ARG A 45 -10.01 3.45 -13.01
N GLN A 46 -9.24 4.18 -13.81
CA GLN A 46 -8.35 3.67 -14.84
C GLN A 46 -6.90 4.00 -14.48
N ILE A 47 -6.02 3.01 -14.57
CA ILE A 47 -4.58 3.20 -14.39
C ILE A 47 -3.90 2.74 -15.68
N HIS A 48 -3.24 3.68 -16.35
CA HIS A 48 -2.47 3.37 -17.54
C HIS A 48 -1.19 2.63 -17.16
N LYS A 49 -0.96 1.44 -17.75
CA LYS A 49 0.23 0.62 -17.46
C LYS A 49 1.52 1.39 -17.67
N GLN A 50 1.63 2.13 -18.78
CA GLN A 50 2.81 2.93 -19.08
C GLN A 50 3.05 4.03 -18.05
N ALA A 51 1.99 4.71 -17.59
CA ALA A 51 2.11 5.76 -16.59
C ALA A 51 2.54 5.19 -15.22
N LEU A 52 1.96 4.05 -14.83
CA LEU A 52 2.34 3.34 -13.61
C LEU A 52 3.80 2.87 -13.68
N TYR A 53 4.20 2.25 -14.80
CA TYR A 53 5.57 1.80 -15.05
C TYR A 53 6.56 2.95 -14.94
N SER A 54 6.36 4.05 -15.68
CA SER A 54 7.28 5.20 -15.68
C SER A 54 7.39 5.85 -14.31
N TYR A 55 6.27 5.97 -13.58
CA TYR A 55 6.27 6.53 -12.23
C TYR A 55 7.02 5.64 -11.23
N LEU A 56 6.75 4.33 -11.25
CA LEU A 56 7.44 3.36 -10.42
C LEU A 56 8.94 3.34 -10.72
N PHE A 57 9.32 3.30 -11.99
CA PHE A 57 10.72 3.30 -12.41
C PHE A 57 11.47 4.51 -11.84
N GLN A 58 10.89 5.70 -11.98
CA GLN A 58 11.48 6.93 -11.44
C GLN A 58 11.61 6.89 -9.92
N LYS A 59 10.58 6.46 -9.19
CA LYS A 59 10.61 6.35 -7.73
C LYS A 59 11.64 5.34 -7.24
N CYS A 60 11.69 4.17 -7.87
CA CYS A 60 12.65 3.11 -7.53
C CYS A 60 14.08 3.58 -7.76
N HIS A 61 14.35 4.25 -8.89
CA HIS A 61 15.66 4.83 -9.19
C HIS A 61 16.10 5.86 -8.14
N ILE A 62 15.20 6.73 -7.68
CA ILE A 62 15.51 7.74 -6.66
C ILE A 62 15.81 7.10 -5.30
N LEU A 63 15.10 6.02 -4.96
CA LEU A 63 15.19 5.39 -3.64
C LEU A 63 16.10 4.14 -3.61
N GLY A 64 16.74 3.79 -4.73
CA GLY A 64 17.58 2.60 -4.83
C GLY A 64 16.84 1.29 -4.53
N ALA A 65 15.57 1.19 -4.93
CA ALA A 65 14.71 0.03 -4.68
C ALA A 65 14.63 -0.89 -5.92
N ASP A 66 14.33 -2.17 -5.73
CA ASP A 66 14.17 -3.12 -6.83
C ASP A 66 12.88 -2.85 -7.61
N PHE A 67 13.03 -2.30 -8.82
CA PHE A 67 11.92 -1.97 -9.68
C PHE A 67 11.12 -3.19 -10.14
N GLU A 68 11.80 -4.30 -10.50
CA GLU A 68 11.12 -5.47 -11.06
C GLU A 68 10.22 -6.10 -10.00
N LYS A 69 10.76 -6.24 -8.77
CA LYS A 69 10.00 -6.72 -7.61
C LYS A 69 8.79 -5.84 -7.32
N ILE A 70 8.99 -4.53 -7.19
CA ILE A 70 7.88 -3.59 -6.90
C ILE A 70 6.81 -3.61 -8.01
N PHE A 71 7.23 -3.71 -9.27
CA PHE A 71 6.28 -3.71 -10.38
C PHE A 71 5.39 -4.95 -10.34
N ILE A 72 5.96 -6.14 -10.09
CA ILE A 72 5.21 -7.39 -9.90
C ILE A 72 4.27 -7.28 -8.70
N ASP A 73 4.77 -6.85 -7.53
CA ASP A 73 3.98 -6.69 -6.31
C ASP A 73 2.81 -5.72 -6.52
N MET A 74 3.02 -4.64 -7.27
CA MET A 74 1.94 -3.72 -7.61
C MET A 74 0.88 -4.32 -8.52
N GLU A 75 1.26 -5.12 -9.53
CA GLU A 75 0.28 -5.80 -10.38
C GLU A 75 -0.57 -6.80 -9.57
N GLU A 76 0.05 -7.55 -8.65
CA GLU A 76 -0.65 -8.48 -7.75
C GLU A 76 -1.60 -7.74 -6.79
N LEU A 77 -1.16 -6.63 -6.21
CA LEU A 77 -2.00 -5.81 -5.30
C LEU A 77 -3.20 -5.20 -6.01
N LEU A 78 -3.02 -4.71 -7.25
CA LEU A 78 -4.13 -4.19 -8.04
C LEU A 78 -5.17 -5.29 -8.30
N GLN A 79 -4.73 -6.50 -8.67
CA GLN A 79 -5.65 -7.65 -8.81
C GLN A 79 -6.36 -7.97 -7.49
N TYR A 80 -5.63 -8.01 -6.39
CA TYR A 80 -6.17 -8.29 -5.05
C TYR A 80 -7.25 -7.27 -4.65
N TYR A 81 -7.07 -5.99 -4.97
CA TYR A 81 -8.10 -4.97 -4.71
C TYR A 81 -9.30 -5.05 -5.64
N GLY A 82 -9.24 -5.85 -6.71
CA GLY A 82 -10.34 -6.03 -7.67
C GLY A 82 -10.21 -5.22 -8.95
N PHE A 83 -9.03 -4.66 -9.24
CA PHE A 83 -8.75 -4.12 -10.56
C PHE A 83 -8.63 -5.27 -11.57
N LYS A 84 -9.13 -5.03 -12.78
CA LYS A 84 -9.03 -5.97 -13.90
C LYS A 84 -8.20 -5.34 -15.00
N LYS A 85 -7.34 -6.16 -15.61
CA LYS A 85 -6.62 -5.79 -16.83
C LYS A 85 -7.51 -6.03 -18.03
N GLU A 86 -7.63 -5.06 -18.92
CA GLU A 86 -8.35 -5.21 -20.19
C GLU A 86 -7.38 -5.35 -21.37
N ASN A 87 -7.92 -5.43 -22.60
CA ASN A 87 -7.14 -5.69 -23.82
C ASN A 87 -6.09 -4.61 -24.15
N ASP A 88 -6.26 -3.40 -23.61
CA ASP A 88 -5.34 -2.28 -23.78
C ASP A 88 -4.22 -2.25 -22.73
N ASP A 89 -4.07 -3.36 -21.98
CA ASP A 89 -3.08 -3.54 -20.92
C ASP A 89 -3.28 -2.62 -19.69
N ASN A 90 -4.33 -1.78 -19.67
CA ASN A 90 -4.62 -0.87 -18.57
C ASN A 90 -5.45 -1.55 -17.49
N TRP A 91 -5.37 -1.01 -16.27
CA TRP A 91 -6.11 -1.52 -15.11
C TRP A 91 -7.38 -0.72 -14.88
N TYR A 92 -8.48 -1.42 -14.66
CA TYR A 92 -9.81 -0.83 -14.47
C TYR A 92 -10.45 -1.31 -13.17
N TYR A 93 -11.01 -0.37 -12.40
CA TYR A 93 -11.76 -0.65 -11.19
C TYR A 93 -13.27 -0.62 -11.45
N HIS A 94 -13.95 -1.74 -11.21
CA HIS A 94 -15.41 -1.77 -11.20
C HIS A 94 -15.94 -1.39 -9.81
N ILE A 95 -16.97 -0.55 -9.79
CA ILE A 95 -17.41 0.19 -8.60
C ILE A 95 -17.94 -0.77 -7.53
N GLN A 96 -17.08 -1.11 -6.57
CA GLN A 96 -17.42 -1.76 -5.31
C GLN A 96 -16.88 -0.91 -4.15
N LEU A 97 -17.54 0.23 -3.88
CA LEU A 97 -17.03 1.26 -2.97
C LEU A 97 -16.75 0.73 -1.55
N LEU A 98 -17.56 -0.21 -1.06
CA LEU A 98 -17.36 -0.83 0.26
C LEU A 98 -16.05 -1.63 0.30
N HIS A 99 -15.80 -2.48 -0.71
CA HIS A 99 -14.57 -3.25 -0.80
C HIS A 99 -13.36 -2.33 -0.91
N LEU A 100 -13.44 -1.29 -1.75
CA LEU A 100 -12.39 -0.28 -1.89
C LEU A 100 -12.06 0.43 -0.58
N TRP A 101 -13.08 0.75 0.22
CA TRP A 101 -12.91 1.34 1.54
C TRP A 101 -12.18 0.39 2.50
N GLU A 102 -12.52 -0.89 2.49
CA GLU A 102 -11.83 -1.91 3.29
C GLU A 102 -10.35 -2.05 2.88
N CYS A 103 -10.06 -2.05 1.57
CA CYS A 103 -8.71 -2.04 1.04
C CYS A 103 -7.92 -0.79 1.47
N TYR A 104 -8.54 0.38 1.42
CA TYR A 104 -7.92 1.63 1.85
C TYR A 104 -7.61 1.60 3.36
N ARG A 105 -8.58 1.14 4.16
CA ARG A 105 -8.44 1.01 5.60
C ARG A 105 -7.33 0.02 5.98
N SER A 106 -7.23 -1.12 5.30
CA SER A 106 -6.17 -2.11 5.57
C SER A 106 -4.78 -1.53 5.28
N MET A 107 -4.62 -0.75 4.20
CA MET A 107 -3.36 -0.08 3.86
C MET A 107 -2.94 1.00 4.85
N ILE A 108 -3.91 1.72 5.43
CA ILE A 108 -3.64 2.67 6.52
C ILE A 108 -3.10 1.94 7.75
N TYR A 109 -3.70 0.81 8.14
CA TYR A 109 -3.23 0.06 9.31
C TYR A 109 -1.83 -0.55 9.16
N LEU A 110 -1.37 -0.73 7.92
CA LEU A 110 -0.01 -1.16 7.63
C LEU A 110 1.03 -0.03 7.77
N GLN A 111 0.62 1.23 7.96
CA GLN A 111 1.56 2.31 8.21
C GLN A 111 2.24 2.15 9.59
N PRO A 112 3.58 2.29 9.67
CA PRO A 112 4.33 2.18 10.92
C PRO A 112 3.79 3.10 12.02
N MET A 113 3.30 4.30 11.68
CA MET A 113 2.73 5.25 12.64
C MET A 113 1.61 4.64 13.50
N TYR A 114 0.66 3.92 12.89
CA TYR A 114 -0.45 3.30 13.64
C TYR A 114 0.04 2.21 14.58
N PHE A 115 1.07 1.48 14.16
CA PHE A 115 1.70 0.47 15.00
C PHE A 115 2.43 1.10 16.20
N TYR A 116 3.18 2.19 16.00
CA TYR A 116 3.84 2.91 17.09
C TYR A 116 2.84 3.52 18.08
N VAL A 117 1.77 4.15 17.59
CA VAL A 117 0.71 4.69 18.44
C VAL A 117 0.05 3.58 19.25
N PHE A 118 -0.22 2.42 18.64
CA PHE A 118 -0.79 1.27 19.33
C PHE A 118 0.14 0.74 20.44
N ILE A 119 1.44 0.58 20.17
CA ILE A 119 2.42 0.17 21.18
C ILE A 119 2.50 1.20 22.32
N LEU A 120 2.57 2.49 21.99
CA LEU A 120 2.61 3.56 22.99
C LEU A 120 1.39 3.51 23.92
N LEU A 121 0.19 3.33 23.37
CA LEU A 121 -1.04 3.20 24.15
C LEU A 121 -1.03 1.95 25.04
N LEU A 122 -0.51 0.83 24.56
CA LEU A 122 -0.35 -0.39 25.37
C LEU A 122 0.61 -0.18 26.54
N LEU A 123 1.74 0.51 26.31
CA LEU A 123 2.71 0.81 27.36
C LEU A 123 2.11 1.73 28.43
N ILE A 124 1.37 2.78 28.03
CA ILE A 124 0.66 3.66 28.96
C ILE A 124 -0.36 2.88 29.79
N LYS A 125 -1.13 1.97 29.17
CA LYS A 125 -2.11 1.13 29.88
C LYS A 125 -1.46 0.16 30.89
N GLN A 126 -0.22 -0.27 30.67
CA GLN A 126 0.50 -1.10 31.63
C GLN A 126 1.06 -0.31 32.83
N MET A 127 1.20 1.02 32.68
CA MET A 127 1.74 1.91 33.71
C MET A 127 0.68 2.49 34.66
N ILE A 128 -0.60 2.47 34.27
CA ILE A 128 -1.76 2.93 35.04
C ILE A 128 -2.46 1.73 35.67
#